data_AF-A0AAF0VUF6-F1
#
_entry.id   AF-A0AAF0VUF6-F1
#
_cell.length_a   1.000
_cell.length_b   1.000
_cell.length_c   1.000
_cell.angle_alpha   90.00
_cell.angle_beta   90.00
_cell.angle_gamma   90.00
#
_symmetry.space_group_name_H-M   'P 1'
#
loop_
_entity.id
_entity.type
_entity.pdbx_description
1 polymer ?
#
loop_
_entity_poly.entity_id
_entity_poly.type
_entity_poly.pdbx_seq_one_letter_code
_entity_poly.pdbx_strand_id
1 'polypeptide(L)'
;MPPTEAPSDYILITPELVAKTIAGIPLIGYARRALENAGLAATVVANRITISGAVEAQLTSSNGSVWWQVYAVDGTPPAWTVGIETETMSSWTGC
;
A
#
# COMPACT_ATOMS: atom_id res chain seq x y z
N MET A 1 -31.36 23.09 19.45
CA MET A 1 -30.76 21.78 19.15
C MET A 1 -29.54 22.06 18.30
N PRO A 2 -28.32 21.65 18.70
CA PRO A 2 -27.20 21.64 17.76
C PRO A 2 -27.52 20.64 16.63
N PRO A 3 -27.01 20.83 15.41
CA PRO A 3 -27.12 19.80 14.39
C PRO A 3 -26.38 18.56 14.89
N THR A 4 -27.04 17.41 14.84
CA THR A 4 -26.42 16.10 15.05
C THR A 4 -25.36 15.93 13.97
N GLU A 5 -24.10 16.17 14.32
CA GLU A 5 -22.95 15.77 13.52
C GLU A 5 -23.08 14.26 13.31
N ALA A 6 -23.44 13.85 12.10
CA ALA A 6 -23.42 12.44 11.74
C ALA A 6 -22.01 11.93 12.07
N PRO A 7 -21.86 10.73 12.67
CA PRO A 7 -20.55 10.16 12.83
C PRO A 7 -19.97 10.08 11.42
N SER A 8 -18.98 10.92 11.14
CA SER A 8 -18.24 10.78 9.91
C SER A 8 -17.70 9.36 9.98
N ASP A 9 -18.08 8.53 9.02
CA ASP A 9 -17.38 7.29 8.71
C ASP A 9 -15.94 7.69 8.37
N TYR A 10 -15.17 7.98 9.41
CA TYR A 10 -13.75 8.20 9.32
C TYR A 10 -13.23 6.83 8.91
N ILE A 11 -13.04 6.66 7.60
CA ILE A 11 -12.20 5.58 7.08
C ILE A 11 -10.88 5.74 7.82
N LEU A 12 -10.69 4.91 8.85
CA LEU A 12 -9.44 4.80 9.55
C LEU A 12 -8.42 4.33 8.52
N ILE A 13 -7.55 5.25 8.10
CA ILE A 13 -6.46 4.96 7.17
C ILE A 13 -5.47 4.10 7.95
N THR A 14 -5.61 2.78 7.84
CA THR A 14 -4.68 1.84 8.46
C THR A 14 -3.68 1.32 7.43
N PRO A 15 -2.45 0.97 7.86
CA PRO A 15 -1.48 0.28 7.01
C PRO A 15 -2.05 -0.98 6.36
N GLU A 16 -2.92 -1.71 7.07
CA GLU A 16 -3.58 -2.91 6.56
C GLU A 16 -4.52 -2.60 5.39
N LEU A 17 -5.34 -1.56 5.52
CA LEU A 17 -6.26 -1.15 4.45
C LEU A 17 -5.48 -0.78 3.19
N VAL A 18 -4.44 0.04 3.34
CA VAL A 18 -3.57 0.45 2.23
C VAL A 18 -2.90 -0.78 1.60
N ALA A 19 -2.36 -1.69 2.42
CA ALA A 19 -1.74 -2.92 1.93
C ALA A 19 -2.72 -3.79 1.13
N LYS A 20 -3.96 -3.96 1.61
CA LYS A 20 -5.00 -4.68 0.87
C LYS A 20 -5.34 -4.00 -0.46
N THR A 21 -5.39 -2.67 -0.50
CA THR A 21 -5.72 -1.93 -1.73
C THR A 21 -4.64 -2.06 -2.81
N ILE A 22 -3.36 -2.11 -2.43
CA ILE A 22 -2.24 -2.13 -3.39
C ILE A 22 -1.62 -3.53 -3.60
N ALA A 23 -2.12 -4.55 -2.88
CA ALA A 23 -1.69 -5.93 -3.04
C ALA A 23 -1.82 -6.37 -4.51
N GLY A 24 -0.74 -6.94 -5.05
CA GLY A 24 -0.71 -7.39 -6.45
C GLY A 24 -0.57 -6.27 -7.50
N ILE A 25 -0.38 -5.01 -7.12
CA ILE A 25 -0.19 -3.89 -8.06
C ILE A 25 1.28 -3.49 -8.10
N PRO A 26 2.11 -3.96 -9.05
CA PRO A 26 3.55 -3.71 -9.06
C PRO A 26 3.96 -2.36 -9.63
N LEU A 27 3.01 -1.54 -10.03
CA LEU A 27 3.26 -0.25 -10.68
C LEU A 27 2.74 0.88 -9.79
N ILE A 28 3.65 1.77 -9.38
CA ILE A 28 3.35 2.87 -8.46
C ILE A 28 2.22 3.79 -8.95
N GLY A 29 2.14 4.04 -10.26
CA GLY A 29 1.05 4.84 -10.84
C GLY A 29 -0.32 4.16 -10.76
N TYR A 30 -0.38 2.84 -10.89
CA TYR A 30 -1.62 2.08 -10.72
C TYR A 30 -2.01 1.95 -9.25
N ALA A 31 -1.03 1.76 -8.36
CA ALA A 31 -1.28 1.72 -6.93
C ALA A 31 -1.84 3.08 -6.44
N ARG A 32 -1.27 4.20 -6.90
CA ARG A 32 -1.81 5.54 -6.64
C ARG A 32 -3.27 5.67 -7.09
N ARG A 33 -3.58 5.28 -8.33
CA ARG A 33 -4.95 5.32 -8.85
C ARG A 33 -5.92 4.46 -8.05
N ALA A 34 -5.50 3.28 -7.62
CA ALA A 34 -6.32 2.39 -6.79
C ALA A 34 -6.64 3.04 -5.42
N LEU A 35 -5.66 3.72 -4.81
CA LEU A 35 -5.85 4.47 -3.57
C LEU A 35 -6.79 5.67 -3.77
N GLU A 36 -6.60 6.45 -4.85
CA GLU A 36 -7.48 7.57 -5.19
C GLU A 36 -8.93 7.11 -5.44
N ASN A 37 -9.11 5.98 -6.14
CA ASN A 37 -10.42 5.37 -6.38
C ASN A 37 -11.08 4.84 -5.09
N ALA A 38 -10.27 4.49 -4.08
CA ALA A 38 -10.75 4.14 -2.74
C ALA A 38 -11.05 5.38 -1.87
N GLY A 39 -10.98 6.59 -2.44
CA GLY A 39 -11.22 7.85 -1.73
C GLY A 39 -10.04 8.31 -0.86
N LEU A 40 -8.85 7.73 -1.06
CA LEU A 40 -7.66 8.04 -0.25
C LEU A 40 -6.77 9.08 -0.95
N ALA A 41 -6.35 10.10 -0.21
CA ALA A 41 -5.43 11.12 -0.73
C ALA A 41 -4.01 10.55 -0.83
N ALA A 42 -3.57 10.19 -2.04
CA ALA A 42 -2.27 9.56 -2.29
C ALA A 42 -1.29 10.51 -3.01
N THR A 43 -0.12 10.75 -2.42
CA THR A 43 0.96 11.54 -3.02
C THR A 43 2.16 10.64 -3.31
N VAL A 44 2.71 10.71 -4.52
CA VAL A 44 3.85 9.88 -4.94
C VAL A 44 5.14 10.70 -4.88
N VAL A 45 6.17 10.14 -4.25
CA VAL A 45 7.54 10.67 -4.22
C VAL A 45 8.52 9.53 -4.47
N ALA A 46 9.24 9.56 -5.60
CA ALA A 46 10.15 8.49 -6.02
C ALA A 46 9.47 7.10 -6.03
N ASN A 47 9.87 6.19 -5.14
CA ASN A 47 9.30 4.85 -4.98
C ASN A 47 8.30 4.75 -3.81
N ARG A 48 7.85 5.87 -3.25
CA ARG A 48 6.96 5.94 -2.09
C ARG A 48 5.63 6.59 -2.43
N ILE A 49 4.58 6.13 -1.76
CA ILE A 49 3.27 6.75 -1.74
C ILE A 49 2.97 7.13 -0.29
N THR A 50 2.67 8.40 -0.05
CA THR A 50 2.14 8.89 1.23
C THR A 50 0.63 8.98 1.12
N ILE A 51 -0.10 8.35 2.04
CA ILE A 51 -1.56 8.23 2.05
C ILE A 51 -2.09 9.03 3.24
N SER A 52 -2.81 10.12 2.94
CA SER A 52 -3.46 11.00 3.91
C SER A 52 -2.54 11.51 5.04
N GLY A 53 -1.21 11.53 4.81
CA GLY A 53 -0.20 11.89 5.81
C GLY A 53 -0.01 10.90 6.95
N ALA A 54 -0.76 9.79 6.98
CA ALA A 54 -0.80 8.84 8.09
C ALA A 54 -0.07 7.51 7.77
N VAL A 55 -0.08 7.09 6.51
CA VAL A 55 0.51 5.83 6.07
C VAL A 55 1.46 6.07 4.90
N GLU A 56 2.58 5.34 4.88
CA GLU A 56 3.51 5.31 3.77
C GLU A 56 3.58 3.90 3.18
N ALA A 57 3.55 3.82 1.85
CA ALA A 57 3.76 2.59 1.10
C ALA A 57 5.00 2.76 0.20
N GLN A 58 6.02 1.93 0.41
CA GLN A 58 7.25 1.93 -0.38
C GLN A 58 7.28 0.73 -1.32
N LEU A 59 7.43 0.99 -2.61
CA LEU A 59 7.67 -0.03 -3.63
C LEU A 59 9.15 -0.41 -3.60
N THR A 60 9.41 -1.70 -3.40
CA THR A 60 10.74 -2.29 -3.39
C THR A 60 10.82 -3.38 -4.46
N SER A 61 11.96 -3.47 -5.11
CA SER A 61 12.25 -4.50 -6.10
C SER A 61 13.65 -5.07 -5.89
N SER A 62 13.78 -6.39 -5.89
CA SER A 62 15.07 -7.08 -5.76
C SER A 62 14.98 -8.45 -6.44
N ASN A 63 16.03 -8.83 -7.17
CA ASN A 63 16.14 -10.15 -7.81
C ASN A 63 14.93 -10.56 -8.67
N GLY A 64 14.30 -9.60 -9.36
CA GLY A 64 13.10 -9.84 -10.18
C GLY A 64 11.79 -9.90 -9.39
N SER A 65 11.82 -9.87 -8.06
CA SER A 65 10.64 -9.76 -7.21
C SER A 65 10.32 -8.30 -6.92
N VAL A 66 9.02 -7.99 -6.81
CA VAL A 66 8.50 -6.65 -6.54
C VAL A 66 7.47 -6.74 -5.42
N TRP A 67 7.61 -5.90 -4.39
CA TRP A 67 6.70 -5.85 -3.25
C TRP A 67 6.56 -4.46 -2.66
N TRP A 68 5.47 -4.26 -1.94
CA TRP A 68 5.19 -3.08 -1.14
C TRP A 68 5.54 -3.35 0.31
N GLN A 69 6.18 -2.37 0.95
CA GLN A 69 6.26 -2.24 2.39
C GLN A 69 5.33 -1.11 2.82
N VAL A 70 4.38 -1.38 3.70
CA VAL A 70 3.35 -0.43 4.13
C VAL A 70 3.44 -0.26 5.64
N TYR A 71 3.56 0.97 6.11
CA TYR A 71 3.74 1.28 7.53
C TYR A 71 3.12 2.62 7.88
N ALA A 72 2.78 2.79 9.16
CA ALA A 72 2.32 4.08 9.66
C ALA A 72 3.50 5.06 9.73
N VAL A 73 3.26 6.33 9.38
CA VAL A 73 4.29 7.38 9.36
C VAL A 73 4.83 7.68 10.76
N ASP A 74 4.01 7.48 11.79
CA ASP A 74 4.38 7.61 13.20
C ASP A 74 5.27 6.46 13.72
N GLY A 75 5.55 5.46 12.87
CA GLY A 75 6.33 4.27 13.23
C GLY A 75 5.56 3.25 14.05
N THR A 76 4.25 3.43 14.25
CA THR A 76 3.43 2.51 15.01
C THR A 76 3.27 1.19 14.26
N PRO A 77 3.62 0.03 14.88
CA PRO A 77 3.34 -1.27 14.28
C PRO A 77 1.83 -1.54 14.22
N PRO A 78 1.34 -2.36 13.27
CA PRO A 78 2.10 -3.25 12.39
C PRO A 78 2.52 -2.65 11.04
N ALA A 79 3.65 -3.12 10.51
CA ALA A 79 4.05 -2.93 9.12
C ALA A 79 3.66 -4.16 8.28
N TRP A 80 3.19 -3.92 7.05
CA TRP A 80 2.75 -4.96 6.12
C TRP A 80 3.71 -5.07 4.93
N THR A 81 3.96 -6.29 4.49
CA THR A 81 4.66 -6.56 3.23
C THR A 81 3.70 -7.30 2.31
N VAL A 82 3.39 -6.71 1.15
CA VAL A 82 2.51 -7.32 0.15
C VAL A 82 3.19 -7.29 -1.22
N GLY A 83 3.35 -8.46 -1.83
CA GLY A 83 4.04 -8.60 -3.11
C GLY A 83 3.14 -9.19 -4.18
N ILE A 84 3.63 -9.16 -5.41
CA ILE A 84 3.22 -10.16 -6.40
C ILE A 84 4.01 -11.43 -6.08
N GLU A 85 3.31 -12.56 -5.92
CA GLU A 85 3.97 -13.85 -5.92
C GLU A 85 4.55 -14.05 -7.32
N THR A 86 5.85 -13.78 -7.47
CA THR A 86 6.56 -14.20 -8.68
C THR A 86 6.71 -15.69 -8.55
N GLU A 87 5.85 -16.45 -9.23
CA GLU A 87 6.08 -17.87 -9.50
C GLU A 87 7.50 -18.00 -10.02
N THR A 88 8.40 -18.37 -9.13
CA THR A 88 9.75 -18.66 -9.51
C THR A 88 9.63 -20.03 -10.15
N MET A 89 9.50 -20.09 -11.48
CA MET A 89 9.82 -21.28 -12.25
C MET A 89 11.29 -21.62 -11.99
N SER A 90 11.58 -22.18 -10.82
CA SER A 90 12.83 -22.86 -10.49
C SER A 90 12.56 -24.36 -10.51
N SER A 91 12.23 -24.85 -11.70
CA SER A 91 12.55 -26.21 -12.10
C SER A 91 13.61 -26.10 -13.19
N TRP A 92 14.78 -25.55 -12.84
CA TRP A 92 16.00 -25.81 -13.60
C TRP A 92 16.76 -26.90 -12.86
N THR A 93 16.40 -28.16 -13.15
CA THR A 93 17.21 -29.32 -12.75
C THR A 93 18.29 -29.46 -13.81
N GLY A 94 19.42 -28.79 -13.59
CA GLY A 94 20.63 -28.97 -14.39
C GLY A 94 21.73 -29.60 -13.56
N CYS A 95 21.91 -30.92 -13.73
CA CYS A 95 23.18 -31.64 -13.91
C CYS A 95 22.83 -33.01 -14.48
#